data_AF-A0A962S5E5-F1
#
_entry.id   AF-A0A962S5E5-F1
#
_cell.length_a   1.000
_cell.length_b   1.000
_cell.length_c   1.000
_cell.angle_alpha   90.00
_cell.angle_beta   90.00
_cell.angle_gamma   90.00
#
_symmetry.space_group_name_H-M   'P 1'
#
loop_
_entity.id
_entity.type
_entity.pdbx_description
1 polymer ?
#
loop_
_entity_poly.entity_id
_entity_poly.type
_entity_poly.pdbx_seq_one_letter_code
_entity_poly.pdbx_strand_id
1 'polypeptide(L)'
;ALSIHFRLRDLDLLLERLLPWVRPLFSKSGALLWLLVVGLAGLLALTNFQSISLAVDADILSPSNLILMLVVFWCIKAVHEFAHAFAVKVWGGEVHEMGITLLVLAPVPYVDASAAWSFRDRHKRVLVSAVGILVELFLAALALFVWLSVEPGLVKDAALNAILIGSVSTLLFNANPLMRFDGYHVLQDLIEIPNLSSRASRYYLFLVQRYLFGLEQVRSPATAAGELAWFLVYGLAAFFYRMTILVAIVLFLAEHYLFLGVALGSWSIFMQILMPLFRAVRYLVTGPALAGRRIRASTLSSLCVAVVSAALLFFPVALTTSAEGIVWVSEQARLYAGTDGFVSELLVQPGERIDAGTPVLRMRATDLETRIKVLQARRRELEIRSASERLSNRVSSAIISDELITVESELAQAREQAETLLVKSEAGGVFVLPDAHRILGRHFRQGDPIGYVISPGGMMVRTVVPQSDIGLVRQKVERVEVRLAERLDETIESTVLRETPAGTTALPSRALGAAGGGAIAVKQSEDGGLTAAEKVFQVDLELPANLHISGVGQRAHVRFEHGAEPLVQQWLRHGRQLLLSRLSL
;
A
#
# COMPACT_ATOMS: atom_id res chain seq x y z
N ALA A 1 -33.51 -6.20 -2.40
CA ALA A 1 -32.76 -6.79 -3.51
C ALA A 1 -33.75 -6.99 -4.64
N LEU A 2 -33.47 -6.47 -5.84
CA LEU A 2 -34.13 -6.94 -7.06
C LEU A 2 -33.38 -8.20 -7.48
N SER A 3 -33.90 -9.38 -7.14
CA SER A 3 -33.47 -10.65 -7.73
C SER A 3 -34.57 -11.10 -8.68
N ILE A 4 -34.23 -11.21 -9.97
CA ILE A 4 -35.12 -11.82 -10.96
C ILE A 4 -34.69 -13.27 -11.10
N HIS A 5 -35.62 -14.19 -10.86
CA HIS A 5 -35.37 -15.63 -10.88
C HIS A 5 -35.85 -16.21 -12.20
N PHE A 6 -34.94 -16.83 -12.96
CA PHE A 6 -35.27 -17.62 -14.13
C PHE A 6 -35.21 -19.09 -13.73
N ARG A 7 -36.36 -19.76 -13.72
CA ARG A 7 -36.46 -21.18 -13.37
C ARG A 7 -36.10 -22.04 -14.56
N LEU A 8 -35.19 -22.99 -14.35
CA LEU A 8 -34.94 -24.09 -15.28
C LEU A 8 -35.96 -25.20 -15.02
N ARG A 9 -36.08 -26.14 -15.97
CA ARG A 9 -36.96 -27.32 -15.87
C ARG A 9 -36.65 -28.10 -14.58
N ASP A 10 -37.66 -28.71 -13.97
CA ASP A 10 -37.48 -29.61 -12.83
C ASP A 10 -36.47 -30.74 -13.16
N LEU A 11 -35.36 -30.77 -12.41
CA LEU A 11 -34.23 -31.68 -12.59
C LEU A 11 -34.20 -32.78 -11.53
N ASP A 12 -35.23 -32.89 -10.68
CA ASP A 12 -35.26 -33.81 -9.55
C ASP A 12 -35.01 -35.27 -9.98
N LEU A 13 -35.65 -35.70 -11.07
CA LEU A 13 -35.46 -37.02 -11.69
C LEU A 13 -34.03 -37.25 -12.25
N LEU A 14 -33.36 -36.19 -12.72
CA LEU A 14 -31.99 -36.27 -13.21
C LEU A 14 -31.01 -36.42 -12.03
N LEU A 15 -31.25 -35.69 -10.94
CA LEU A 15 -30.46 -35.82 -9.71
C LEU A 15 -30.59 -37.23 -9.12
N GLU A 16 -31.79 -37.81 -9.11
CA GLU A 16 -32.02 -39.18 -8.64
C GLU A 16 -31.27 -40.24 -9.46
N ARG A 17 -31.21 -40.08 -10.79
CA ARG A 17 -30.44 -40.99 -11.67
C ARG A 17 -28.94 -40.93 -11.42
N LEU A 18 -28.41 -39.75 -11.08
CA LEU A 18 -26.98 -39.54 -10.81
C LEU A 18 -26.59 -39.85 -9.35
N LEU A 19 -27.57 -39.94 -8.45
CA LEU A 19 -27.38 -40.16 -7.03
C LEU A 19 -26.53 -41.40 -6.68
N PRO A 20 -26.62 -42.55 -7.39
CA PRO A 20 -25.75 -43.72 -7.11
C PRO A 20 -24.25 -43.43 -7.26
N TRP A 21 -23.87 -42.51 -8.15
CA TRP A 21 -22.48 -42.12 -8.40
C TRP A 21 -21.97 -41.12 -7.36
N VAL A 22 -22.86 -40.30 -6.82
CA VAL A 22 -22.53 -39.24 -5.86
C VAL A 22 -22.56 -39.75 -4.41
N ARG A 23 -23.45 -40.69 -4.08
CA ARG A 23 -23.57 -41.27 -2.72
C ARG A 23 -22.23 -41.74 -2.10
N PRO A 24 -21.33 -42.42 -2.84
CA PRO A 24 -20.02 -42.81 -2.29
C PRO A 24 -19.16 -41.62 -1.81
N LEU A 25 -19.33 -40.43 -2.40
CA LEU A 25 -18.57 -39.23 -2.01
C LEU A 25 -18.97 -38.73 -0.61
N PHE A 26 -20.20 -39.00 -0.17
CA PHE A 26 -20.69 -38.65 1.17
C PHE A 26 -20.32 -39.69 2.25
N SER A 27 -19.51 -40.70 1.89
CA SER A 27 -19.01 -41.71 2.84
C SER A 27 -17.68 -41.31 3.47
N LYS A 28 -17.22 -42.07 4.47
CA LYS A 28 -15.92 -41.86 5.13
C LYS A 28 -14.74 -41.94 4.15
N SER A 29 -14.81 -42.80 3.13
CA SER A 29 -13.77 -42.89 2.11
C SER A 29 -13.77 -41.68 1.17
N GLY A 30 -14.94 -41.14 0.84
CA GLY A 30 -15.07 -39.87 0.11
C GLY A 30 -14.46 -38.71 0.88
N ALA A 31 -14.73 -38.60 2.19
CA ALA A 31 -14.11 -37.59 3.05
C ALA A 31 -12.58 -37.75 3.15
N LEU A 32 -12.07 -38.98 3.24
CA LEU A 32 -10.63 -39.24 3.27
C LEU A 32 -9.96 -38.85 1.94
N LEU A 33 -10.59 -39.18 0.80
CA LEU A 33 -10.12 -38.80 -0.53
C LEU A 33 -10.08 -37.28 -0.68
N TRP A 34 -11.14 -36.60 -0.25
CA TRP A 34 -11.20 -35.14 -0.26
C TRP A 34 -10.06 -34.54 0.57
N LEU A 35 -9.85 -35.04 1.79
CA LEU A 35 -8.79 -34.58 2.69
C LEU A 35 -7.39 -34.82 2.11
N LEU A 36 -7.17 -35.96 1.46
CA LEU A 36 -5.90 -36.27 0.79
C LEU A 36 -5.64 -35.28 -0.36
N VAL A 37 -6.63 -35.07 -1.24
CA VAL A 37 -6.49 -34.20 -2.41
C VAL A 37 -6.30 -32.75 -2.03
N VAL A 38 -7.19 -32.22 -1.17
CA VAL A 38 -7.12 -30.82 -0.73
C VAL A 38 -5.92 -30.59 0.18
N GLY A 39 -5.57 -31.54 1.04
CA GLY A 39 -4.39 -31.47 1.91
C GLY A 39 -3.08 -31.44 1.11
N LEU A 40 -2.93 -32.32 0.11
CA LEU A 40 -1.76 -32.33 -0.76
C LEU A 40 -1.68 -31.04 -1.60
N ALA A 41 -2.79 -30.59 -2.17
CA ALA A 41 -2.83 -29.32 -2.90
C ALA A 41 -2.49 -28.13 -1.99
N GLY A 42 -2.97 -28.12 -0.74
CA GLY A 42 -2.61 -27.10 0.25
C GLY A 42 -1.11 -27.05 0.53
N LEU A 43 -0.47 -28.21 0.70
CA LEU A 43 0.99 -28.29 0.84
C LEU A 43 1.72 -27.76 -0.40
N LEU A 44 1.28 -28.15 -1.61
CA LEU A 44 1.88 -27.66 -2.86
C LEU A 44 1.67 -26.15 -3.06
N ALA A 45 0.53 -25.62 -2.65
CA ALA A 45 0.24 -24.19 -2.73
C ALA A 45 1.18 -23.39 -1.82
N LEU A 46 1.46 -23.90 -0.61
CA LEU A 46 2.41 -23.28 0.32
C LEU A 46 3.84 -23.31 -0.22
N THR A 47 4.28 -24.43 -0.80
CA THR A 47 5.65 -24.53 -1.36
C THR A 47 5.84 -23.71 -2.63
N ASN A 48 4.77 -23.49 -3.41
CA ASN A 48 4.81 -22.73 -4.66
C ASN A 48 4.16 -21.34 -4.54
N PHE A 49 4.01 -20.82 -3.31
CA PHE A 49 3.28 -19.58 -3.05
C PHE A 49 3.84 -18.40 -3.85
N GLN A 50 5.17 -18.28 -3.94
CA GLN A 50 5.83 -17.21 -4.70
C GLN A 50 5.54 -17.30 -6.20
N SER A 51 5.49 -18.51 -6.77
CA SER A 51 5.16 -18.70 -8.19
C SER A 51 3.70 -18.37 -8.47
N ILE A 52 2.79 -18.73 -7.55
CA ILE A 52 1.37 -18.40 -7.65
C ILE A 52 1.17 -16.88 -7.53
N SER A 53 1.82 -16.22 -6.57
CA SER A 53 1.68 -14.76 -6.39
C SER A 53 2.18 -13.99 -7.60
N LEU A 54 3.32 -14.38 -8.18
CA LEU A 54 3.84 -13.76 -9.40
C LEU A 54 2.88 -13.95 -10.59
N ALA A 55 2.23 -15.11 -10.69
CA ALA A 55 1.27 -15.38 -11.77
C ALA A 55 -0.04 -14.57 -11.61
N VAL A 56 -0.46 -14.28 -10.38
CA VAL A 56 -1.61 -13.39 -10.10
C VAL A 56 -1.31 -11.96 -10.51
N ASP A 57 -0.09 -11.47 -10.23
CA ASP A 57 0.29 -10.08 -10.51
C ASP A 57 0.52 -9.81 -12.01
N ALA A 58 0.92 -10.81 -12.77
CA ALA A 58 1.39 -10.61 -14.15
C ALA A 58 0.28 -10.30 -15.17
N ASP A 59 -0.97 -10.76 -14.98
CA ASP A 59 -1.98 -10.61 -16.05
C ASP A 59 -3.46 -10.82 -15.67
N ILE A 60 -3.81 -10.83 -14.37
CA ILE A 60 -5.15 -11.28 -13.94
C ILE A 60 -6.31 -10.37 -14.39
N LEU A 61 -6.06 -9.07 -14.54
CA LEU A 61 -7.05 -8.06 -14.93
C LEU A 61 -7.07 -7.77 -16.44
N SER A 62 -6.30 -8.52 -17.25
CA SER A 62 -6.36 -8.36 -18.71
C SER A 62 -7.79 -8.65 -19.23
N PRO A 63 -8.31 -7.90 -20.22
CA PRO A 63 -9.68 -8.08 -20.70
C PRO A 63 -10.01 -9.50 -21.19
N SER A 64 -9.04 -10.18 -21.80
CA SER A 64 -9.16 -11.58 -22.21
C SER A 64 -9.28 -12.52 -21.01
N ASN A 65 -8.46 -12.32 -19.98
CA ASN A 65 -8.54 -13.13 -18.77
C ASN A 65 -9.82 -12.87 -17.97
N LEU A 66 -10.38 -11.64 -17.99
CA LEU A 66 -11.67 -11.34 -17.35
C LEU A 66 -12.82 -12.16 -17.94
N ILE A 67 -12.86 -12.35 -19.26
CA ILE A 67 -13.89 -13.19 -19.91
C ILE A 67 -13.69 -14.65 -19.49
N LEU A 68 -12.45 -15.13 -19.52
CA LEU A 68 -12.13 -16.50 -19.09
C LEU A 68 -12.52 -16.74 -17.63
N MET A 69 -12.18 -15.79 -16.75
CA MET A 69 -12.53 -15.79 -15.34
C MET A 69 -14.04 -15.83 -15.12
N LEU A 70 -14.82 -15.07 -15.90
CA LEU A 70 -16.29 -15.09 -15.84
C LEU A 70 -16.86 -16.46 -16.21
N VAL A 71 -16.33 -17.11 -17.25
CA VAL A 71 -16.74 -18.45 -17.67
C VAL A 71 -16.39 -19.49 -16.60
N VAL A 72 -15.14 -19.46 -16.09
CA VAL A 72 -14.68 -20.37 -15.03
C VAL A 72 -15.51 -20.18 -13.76
N PHE A 73 -15.80 -18.93 -13.38
CA PHE A 73 -16.67 -18.60 -12.25
C PHE A 73 -18.05 -19.23 -12.41
N TRP A 74 -18.65 -19.10 -13.59
CA TRP A 74 -19.94 -19.70 -13.91
C TRP A 74 -19.94 -21.22 -13.78
N CYS A 75 -18.91 -21.89 -14.33
CA CYS A 75 -18.77 -23.33 -14.24
C CYS A 75 -18.62 -23.80 -12.79
N ILE A 76 -17.76 -23.16 -12.00
CA ILE A 76 -17.56 -23.51 -10.59
C ILE A 76 -18.85 -23.29 -9.79
N LYS A 77 -19.53 -22.15 -9.98
CA LYS A 77 -20.79 -21.87 -9.28
C LYS A 77 -21.91 -22.79 -9.70
N ALA A 78 -21.98 -23.24 -10.96
CA ALA A 78 -22.94 -24.26 -11.35
C ALA A 78 -22.70 -25.57 -10.57
N VAL A 79 -21.45 -26.06 -10.54
CA VAL A 79 -21.09 -27.28 -9.81
C VAL A 79 -21.36 -27.14 -8.31
N HIS A 80 -21.12 -25.96 -7.74
CA HIS A 80 -21.43 -25.61 -6.37
C HIS A 80 -22.93 -25.75 -6.03
N GLU A 81 -23.82 -25.17 -6.85
CA GLU A 81 -25.26 -25.31 -6.65
C GLU A 81 -25.73 -26.75 -6.84
N PHE A 82 -25.17 -27.49 -7.82
CA PHE A 82 -25.43 -28.92 -7.95
C PHE A 82 -24.99 -29.71 -6.72
N ALA A 83 -23.88 -29.34 -6.07
CA ALA A 83 -23.43 -29.99 -4.85
C ALA A 83 -24.44 -29.83 -3.70
N HIS A 84 -25.03 -28.64 -3.54
CA HIS A 84 -26.12 -28.43 -2.58
C HIS A 84 -27.34 -29.30 -2.91
N ALA A 85 -27.74 -29.37 -4.19
CA ALA A 85 -28.85 -30.19 -4.64
C ALA A 85 -28.62 -31.68 -4.32
N PHE A 86 -27.43 -32.20 -4.63
CA PHE A 86 -27.06 -33.59 -4.34
C PHE A 86 -26.99 -33.87 -2.83
N ALA A 87 -26.48 -32.94 -2.02
CA ALA A 87 -26.42 -33.11 -0.58
C ALA A 87 -27.83 -33.27 0.02
N VAL A 88 -28.79 -32.46 -0.41
CA VAL A 88 -30.20 -32.61 0.01
C VAL A 88 -30.76 -33.98 -0.42
N LYS A 89 -30.53 -34.40 -1.66
CA LYS A 89 -31.02 -35.68 -2.19
C LYS A 89 -30.40 -36.90 -1.52
N VAL A 90 -29.14 -36.85 -1.10
CA VAL A 90 -28.47 -37.97 -0.39
C VAL A 90 -29.21 -38.35 0.90
N TRP A 91 -29.82 -37.38 1.58
CA TRP A 91 -30.61 -37.62 2.80
C TRP A 91 -32.13 -37.65 2.58
N GLY A 92 -32.57 -37.76 1.33
CA GLY A 92 -33.98 -37.96 0.97
C GLY A 92 -34.82 -36.68 0.92
N GLY A 93 -34.21 -35.49 0.84
CA GLY A 93 -34.93 -34.27 0.51
C GLY A 93 -35.19 -34.12 -0.99
N GLU A 94 -36.20 -33.34 -1.35
CA GLU A 94 -36.56 -33.06 -2.75
C GLU A 94 -36.05 -31.68 -3.19
N VAL A 95 -35.71 -31.53 -4.47
CA VAL A 95 -35.17 -30.28 -5.04
C VAL A 95 -35.92 -29.94 -6.33
N HIS A 96 -36.89 -29.04 -6.21
CA HIS A 96 -37.82 -28.73 -7.31
C HIS A 96 -37.48 -27.45 -8.09
N GLU A 97 -36.63 -26.57 -7.53
CA GLU A 97 -36.30 -25.27 -8.13
C GLU A 97 -34.78 -25.12 -8.30
N MET A 98 -34.32 -25.08 -9.56
CA MET A 98 -32.97 -24.72 -9.97
C MET A 98 -33.05 -23.70 -11.08
N GLY A 99 -32.09 -22.78 -11.17
CA GLY A 99 -32.18 -21.73 -12.16
C GLY A 99 -31.00 -20.77 -12.22
N ILE A 100 -31.27 -19.62 -12.80
CA ILE A 100 -30.33 -18.49 -12.88
C ILE A 100 -30.99 -17.29 -12.21
N THR A 101 -30.30 -16.67 -11.26
CA THR A 101 -30.72 -15.43 -10.61
C THR A 101 -29.82 -14.29 -11.07
N LEU A 102 -30.41 -13.12 -11.37
CA LEU A 102 -29.64 -11.90 -11.63
C LEU A 102 -29.32 -11.19 -10.33
N LEU A 103 -28.05 -11.24 -9.89
CA LEU A 103 -27.54 -10.50 -8.74
C LEU A 103 -26.70 -9.31 -9.23
N VAL A 104 -27.22 -8.09 -9.05
CA VAL A 104 -26.59 -6.84 -9.56
C VAL A 104 -26.33 -6.94 -11.08
N LEU A 105 -27.33 -7.44 -11.82
CA LEU A 105 -27.28 -7.69 -13.27
C LEU A 105 -26.29 -8.78 -13.72
N ALA A 106 -25.51 -9.37 -12.81
CA ALA A 106 -24.70 -10.54 -13.11
C ALA A 106 -25.57 -11.80 -12.97
N PRO A 107 -25.65 -12.66 -13.99
CA PRO A 107 -26.40 -13.90 -13.89
C PRO A 107 -25.56 -14.88 -13.06
N VAL A 108 -26.19 -15.55 -12.09
CA VAL A 108 -25.54 -16.53 -11.19
C VAL A 108 -26.45 -17.76 -11.07
N PRO A 109 -25.93 -18.99 -11.19
CA PRO A 109 -26.68 -20.21 -10.90
C PRO A 109 -27.26 -20.19 -9.47
N TYR A 110 -28.43 -20.81 -9.26
CA TYR A 110 -28.97 -21.04 -7.92
C TYR A 110 -29.74 -22.36 -7.83
N VAL A 111 -29.77 -22.96 -6.64
CA VAL A 111 -30.70 -24.03 -6.26
C VAL A 111 -31.49 -23.68 -5.00
N ASP A 112 -32.77 -24.09 -4.95
CA ASP A 112 -33.53 -24.08 -3.71
C ASP A 112 -33.22 -25.33 -2.86
N ALA A 113 -32.33 -25.16 -1.88
CA ALA A 113 -31.99 -26.21 -0.91
C ALA A 113 -32.82 -26.13 0.39
N SER A 114 -33.98 -25.44 0.38
CA SER A 114 -34.81 -25.23 1.59
C SER A 114 -35.28 -26.53 2.26
N ALA A 115 -35.39 -27.63 1.52
CA ALA A 115 -35.72 -28.94 2.07
C ALA A 115 -34.74 -29.41 3.17
N ALA A 116 -33.49 -28.92 3.17
CA ALA A 116 -32.50 -29.21 4.20
C ALA A 116 -32.95 -28.83 5.62
N TRP A 117 -33.80 -27.80 5.76
CA TRP A 117 -34.32 -27.34 7.05
C TRP A 117 -35.19 -28.39 7.76
N SER A 118 -35.73 -29.35 7.02
CA SER A 118 -36.53 -30.46 7.57
C SER A 118 -35.67 -31.54 8.25
N PHE A 119 -34.35 -31.54 8.05
CA PHE A 119 -33.47 -32.55 8.61
C PHE A 119 -33.31 -32.35 10.12
N ARG A 120 -33.63 -33.39 10.90
CA ARG A 120 -33.54 -33.36 12.38
C ARG A 120 -32.10 -33.24 12.88
N ASP A 121 -31.15 -33.88 12.19
CA ASP A 121 -29.74 -33.90 12.55
C ASP A 121 -29.01 -32.62 12.08
N ARG A 122 -28.46 -31.86 13.02
CA ARG A 122 -27.70 -30.62 12.75
C ARG A 122 -26.49 -30.85 11.86
N HIS A 123 -25.82 -32.00 11.97
CA HIS A 123 -24.60 -32.27 11.21
C HIS A 123 -24.89 -32.43 9.72
N LYS A 124 -26.08 -32.95 9.38
CA LYS A 124 -26.56 -33.03 7.99
C LYS A 124 -26.86 -31.65 7.44
N ARG A 125 -27.56 -30.79 8.20
CA ARG A 125 -27.83 -29.41 7.78
C ARG A 125 -26.54 -28.63 7.55
N VAL A 126 -25.62 -28.69 8.52
CA VAL A 126 -24.27 -28.09 8.41
C VAL A 126 -23.54 -28.60 7.17
N LEU A 127 -23.57 -29.90 6.88
CA LEU A 127 -22.91 -30.46 5.71
C LEU A 127 -23.57 -30.02 4.40
N VAL A 128 -24.91 -29.91 4.35
CA VAL A 128 -25.60 -29.32 3.18
C VAL A 128 -25.13 -27.88 2.96
N SER A 129 -25.01 -27.06 4.00
CA SER A 129 -24.50 -25.69 3.85
C SER A 129 -23.01 -25.65 3.51
N ALA A 130 -22.20 -26.58 4.00
CA ALA A 130 -20.76 -26.59 3.74
C ALA A 130 -20.37 -27.20 2.39
N VAL A 131 -21.24 -28.02 1.77
CA VAL A 131 -20.86 -28.82 0.59
C VAL A 131 -20.41 -27.96 -0.60
N GLY A 132 -21.01 -26.79 -0.78
CA GLY A 132 -20.61 -25.84 -1.81
C GLY A 132 -19.16 -25.39 -1.64
N ILE A 133 -18.78 -25.00 -0.41
CA ILE A 133 -17.40 -24.64 -0.04
C ILE A 133 -16.45 -25.84 -0.24
N LEU A 134 -16.86 -27.03 0.18
CA LEU A 134 -16.03 -28.24 0.07
C LEU A 134 -15.73 -28.59 -1.39
N VAL A 135 -16.73 -28.48 -2.27
CA VAL A 135 -16.56 -28.78 -3.70
C VAL A 135 -15.75 -27.70 -4.40
N GLU A 136 -15.94 -26.43 -4.08
CA GLU A 136 -15.10 -25.33 -4.60
C GLU A 136 -13.62 -25.54 -4.25
N LEU A 137 -13.31 -25.90 -3.00
CA LEU A 137 -11.95 -26.22 -2.56
C LEU A 137 -11.37 -27.44 -3.26
N PHE A 138 -12.20 -28.47 -3.50
CA PHE A 138 -11.77 -29.65 -4.24
C PHE A 138 -11.44 -29.33 -5.70
N LEU A 139 -12.26 -28.50 -6.36
CA LEU A 139 -12.00 -28.03 -7.72
C LEU A 139 -10.74 -27.17 -7.78
N ALA A 140 -10.53 -26.29 -6.80
CA ALA A 140 -9.29 -25.50 -6.70
C ALA A 140 -8.05 -26.40 -6.51
N ALA A 141 -8.16 -27.48 -5.72
CA ALA A 141 -7.09 -28.45 -5.55
C ALA A 141 -6.74 -29.17 -6.85
N LEU A 142 -7.74 -29.63 -7.61
CA LEU A 142 -7.54 -30.22 -8.93
C LEU A 142 -6.93 -29.22 -9.92
N ALA A 143 -7.43 -27.99 -9.92
CA ALA A 143 -6.90 -26.92 -10.76
C ALA A 143 -5.43 -26.61 -10.44
N LEU A 144 -5.02 -26.67 -9.17
CA LEU A 144 -3.61 -26.50 -8.79
C LEU A 144 -2.72 -27.60 -9.39
N PHE A 145 -3.14 -28.86 -9.34
CA PHE A 145 -2.38 -29.94 -9.97
C PHE A 145 -2.24 -29.74 -11.48
N VAL A 146 -3.30 -29.29 -12.14
CA VAL A 146 -3.26 -28.94 -13.58
C VAL A 146 -2.32 -27.76 -13.82
N TRP A 147 -2.41 -26.71 -13.03
CA TRP A 147 -1.60 -25.50 -13.18
C TRP A 147 -0.10 -25.78 -13.07
N LEU A 148 0.28 -26.66 -12.14
CA LEU A 148 1.67 -27.10 -11.94
C LEU A 148 2.18 -28.02 -13.06
N SER A 149 1.28 -28.68 -13.79
CA SER A 149 1.64 -29.70 -14.79
C SER A 149 1.62 -29.19 -16.23
N VAL A 150 1.13 -27.96 -16.46
CA VAL A 150 0.89 -27.42 -17.80
C VAL A 150 1.78 -26.21 -18.10
N GLU A 151 2.21 -26.09 -19.35
CA GLU A 151 2.97 -24.95 -19.87
C GLU A 151 2.10 -23.67 -19.98
N PRO A 152 2.68 -22.46 -20.09
CA PRO A 152 1.92 -21.22 -20.22
C PRO A 152 0.92 -21.23 -21.38
N GLY A 153 -0.32 -20.80 -21.13
CA GLY A 153 -1.41 -20.74 -22.10
C GLY A 153 -2.79 -20.81 -21.46
N LEU A 154 -3.85 -20.83 -22.28
CA LEU A 154 -5.25 -20.72 -21.83
C LEU A 154 -5.65 -21.72 -20.74
N VAL A 155 -5.15 -22.96 -20.80
CA VAL A 155 -5.46 -24.00 -19.80
C VAL A 155 -4.83 -23.65 -18.45
N LYS A 156 -3.61 -23.12 -18.46
CA LYS A 156 -2.92 -22.68 -17.25
C LYS A 156 -3.62 -21.45 -16.66
N ASP A 157 -4.06 -20.52 -17.48
CA ASP A 157 -4.79 -19.33 -17.02
C ASP A 157 -6.16 -19.69 -16.44
N ALA A 158 -6.88 -20.62 -17.08
CA ALA A 158 -8.14 -21.15 -16.58
C ALA A 158 -7.97 -21.88 -15.23
N ALA A 159 -6.89 -22.66 -15.10
CA ALA A 159 -6.55 -23.33 -13.85
C ALA A 159 -6.21 -22.31 -12.75
N LEU A 160 -5.45 -21.26 -13.05
CA LEU A 160 -5.17 -20.18 -12.10
C LEU A 160 -6.45 -19.49 -11.64
N ASN A 161 -7.33 -19.12 -12.57
CA ASN A 161 -8.63 -18.53 -12.24
C ASN A 161 -9.47 -19.47 -11.36
N ALA A 162 -9.47 -20.78 -11.65
CA ALA A 162 -10.19 -21.78 -10.85
C ALA A 162 -9.61 -21.93 -9.43
N ILE A 163 -8.28 -21.88 -9.28
CA ILE A 163 -7.62 -21.85 -7.96
C ILE A 163 -8.11 -20.64 -7.19
N LEU A 164 -8.06 -19.43 -7.78
CA LEU A 164 -8.42 -18.20 -7.09
C LEU A 164 -9.91 -18.14 -6.71
N ILE A 165 -10.79 -18.56 -7.62
CA ILE A 165 -12.23 -18.59 -7.37
C ILE A 165 -12.56 -19.64 -6.32
N GLY A 166 -12.08 -20.88 -6.47
CA GLY A 166 -12.43 -21.99 -5.58
C GLY A 166 -11.68 -22.01 -4.23
N SER A 167 -10.63 -21.20 -4.07
CA SER A 167 -9.91 -21.06 -2.79
C SER A 167 -10.06 -19.67 -2.18
N VAL A 168 -9.49 -18.63 -2.78
CA VAL A 168 -9.46 -17.28 -2.19
C VAL A 168 -10.86 -16.70 -2.06
N SER A 169 -11.66 -16.73 -3.13
CA SER A 169 -13.03 -16.21 -3.10
C SER A 169 -13.92 -17.02 -2.15
N THR A 170 -13.83 -18.35 -2.25
CA THR A 170 -14.56 -19.28 -1.38
C THR A 170 -14.21 -19.11 0.10
N LEU A 171 -12.93 -19.08 0.48
CA LEU A 171 -12.52 -19.03 1.88
C LEU A 171 -12.71 -17.65 2.51
N LEU A 172 -12.37 -16.58 1.80
CA LEU A 172 -12.43 -15.22 2.36
C LEU A 172 -13.85 -14.65 2.37
N PHE A 173 -14.68 -15.00 1.39
CA PHE A 173 -16.02 -14.44 1.23
C PHE A 173 -17.12 -15.47 1.48
N ASN A 174 -17.11 -16.63 0.80
CA ASN A 174 -18.22 -17.60 0.88
C ASN A 174 -18.28 -18.32 2.25
N ALA A 175 -17.14 -18.79 2.73
CA ALA A 175 -16.99 -19.46 4.02
C ALA A 175 -17.03 -18.48 5.20
N ASN A 176 -17.08 -17.17 4.95
CA ASN A 176 -17.14 -16.18 5.99
C ASN A 176 -18.52 -16.16 6.66
N PRO A 177 -18.63 -16.44 7.97
CA PRO A 177 -19.91 -16.51 8.64
C PRO A 177 -20.61 -15.16 8.81
N LEU A 178 -19.90 -14.04 8.64
CA LEU A 178 -20.41 -12.69 8.89
C LEU A 178 -21.26 -12.14 7.73
N MET A 179 -21.14 -12.73 6.53
CA MET A 179 -21.92 -12.39 5.35
C MET A 179 -22.89 -13.53 5.03
N ARG A 180 -24.07 -13.20 4.49
CA ARG A 180 -25.16 -14.17 4.22
C ARG A 180 -24.87 -15.06 2.99
N PHE A 181 -23.77 -15.78 3.05
CA PHE A 181 -23.33 -16.82 2.15
C PHE A 181 -23.32 -18.17 2.89
N ASP A 182 -22.69 -19.20 2.34
CA ASP A 182 -22.75 -20.55 2.90
C ASP A 182 -22.15 -20.65 4.31
N GLY A 183 -21.04 -19.95 4.57
CA GLY A 183 -20.42 -19.90 5.89
C GLY A 183 -21.36 -19.38 6.98
N TYR A 184 -22.26 -18.45 6.64
CA TYR A 184 -23.28 -17.97 7.56
C TYR A 184 -24.31 -19.06 7.87
N HIS A 185 -24.74 -19.82 6.85
CA HIS A 185 -25.68 -20.92 7.03
C HIS A 185 -25.06 -22.08 7.82
N VAL A 186 -23.79 -22.39 7.58
CA VAL A 186 -22.99 -23.31 8.41
C VAL A 186 -22.98 -22.88 9.87
N LEU A 187 -22.66 -21.61 10.15
CA LEU A 187 -22.67 -21.10 11.53
C LEU A 187 -24.08 -21.16 12.13
N GLN A 188 -25.10 -20.74 11.37
CA GLN A 188 -26.50 -20.73 11.79
C GLN A 188 -26.97 -22.13 12.25
N ASP A 189 -26.63 -23.16 11.48
CA ASP A 189 -27.03 -24.53 11.76
C ASP A 189 -26.19 -25.18 12.87
N LEU A 190 -24.93 -24.76 13.03
CA LEU A 190 -24.05 -25.23 14.11
C LEU A 190 -24.52 -24.73 15.49
N ILE A 191 -24.94 -23.47 15.57
CA ILE A 191 -25.42 -22.85 16.82
C ILE A 191 -26.94 -22.99 17.01
N GLU A 192 -27.64 -23.52 16.01
CA GLU A 192 -29.10 -23.74 15.99
C GLU A 192 -29.94 -22.47 16.21
N ILE A 193 -29.44 -21.32 15.74
CA ILE A 193 -30.14 -20.02 15.84
C ILE A 193 -30.58 -19.61 14.42
N PRO A 194 -31.82 -19.91 14.01
CA PRO A 194 -32.28 -19.60 12.66
C PRO A 194 -32.35 -18.09 12.44
N ASN A 195 -32.03 -17.64 11.24
CA ASN A 195 -32.11 -16.23 10.83
C ASN A 195 -31.29 -15.26 11.72
N LEU A 196 -30.15 -15.72 12.25
CA LEU A 196 -29.22 -14.99 13.12
C LEU A 196 -29.02 -13.52 12.73
N SER A 197 -28.68 -13.23 11.47
CA SER A 197 -28.42 -11.86 11.01
C SER A 197 -29.62 -10.91 11.18
N SER A 198 -30.82 -11.37 10.80
CA SER A 198 -32.05 -10.60 10.92
C SER A 198 -32.48 -10.46 12.38
N ARG A 199 -32.30 -11.50 13.20
CA ARG A 199 -32.64 -11.50 14.63
C ARG A 199 -31.70 -10.57 15.41
N ALA A 200 -30.40 -10.62 15.12
CA ALA A 200 -29.41 -9.71 15.67
C ALA A 200 -29.75 -8.25 15.33
N SER A 201 -30.07 -7.95 14.07
CA SER A 201 -30.48 -6.60 13.65
C SER A 201 -31.74 -6.12 14.39
N ARG A 202 -32.74 -6.99 14.55
CA ARG A 202 -33.96 -6.68 15.34
C ARG A 202 -33.64 -6.50 16.82
N TYR A 203 -32.65 -7.21 17.36
CA TYR A 203 -32.24 -7.09 18.75
C TYR A 203 -31.63 -5.71 19.04
N TYR A 204 -30.78 -5.16 18.15
CA TYR A 204 -30.33 -3.78 18.27
C TYR A 204 -31.47 -2.77 18.24
N LEU A 205 -32.44 -2.96 17.33
CA LEU A 205 -33.63 -2.11 17.28
C LEU A 205 -34.44 -2.21 18.58
N PHE A 206 -34.57 -3.40 19.16
CA PHE A 206 -35.20 -3.62 20.45
C PHE A 206 -34.47 -2.87 21.57
N LEU A 207 -33.14 -2.90 21.63
CA LEU A 207 -32.37 -2.16 22.65
C LEU A 207 -32.64 -0.65 22.57
N VAL A 208 -32.64 -0.09 21.35
CA VAL A 208 -32.97 1.32 21.13
C VAL A 208 -34.42 1.61 21.55
N GLN A 209 -35.38 0.79 21.14
CA GLN A 209 -36.79 0.99 21.48
C GLN A 209 -37.05 0.88 22.99
N ARG A 210 -36.49 -0.13 23.66
CA ARG A 210 -36.72 -0.41 25.08
C ARG A 210 -35.98 0.58 25.98
N TYR A 211 -34.69 0.82 25.75
CA TYR A 211 -33.85 1.60 26.66
C TYR A 211 -33.76 3.08 26.27
N LEU A 212 -33.61 3.41 24.98
CA LEU A 212 -33.52 4.80 24.54
C LEU A 212 -34.91 5.45 24.48
N PHE A 213 -35.86 4.80 23.79
CA PHE A 213 -37.22 5.36 23.63
C PHE A 213 -38.14 5.04 24.81
N GLY A 214 -37.75 4.11 25.68
CA GLY A 214 -38.53 3.70 26.85
C GLY A 214 -39.79 2.92 26.48
N LEU A 215 -39.85 2.21 25.34
CA LEU A 215 -41.04 1.46 24.98
C LEU A 215 -41.10 0.15 25.79
N GLU A 216 -41.97 0.13 26.81
CA GLU A 216 -42.02 -0.98 27.75
C GLU A 216 -42.70 -2.24 27.19
N GLN A 217 -43.57 -2.10 26.19
CA GLN A 217 -44.32 -3.22 25.63
C GLN A 217 -43.59 -3.99 24.52
N VAL A 218 -42.37 -3.57 24.14
CA VAL A 218 -41.59 -4.26 23.11
C VAL A 218 -40.98 -5.52 23.71
N ARG A 219 -41.15 -6.66 23.03
CA ARG A 219 -40.60 -7.96 23.43
C ARG A 219 -39.22 -8.16 22.81
N SER A 220 -38.33 -8.81 23.58
CA SER A 220 -37.01 -9.21 23.08
C SER A 220 -37.15 -10.24 21.94
N PRO A 221 -36.42 -10.08 20.82
CA PRO A 221 -36.29 -11.12 19.79
C PRO A 221 -35.55 -12.38 20.25
N ALA A 222 -34.86 -12.34 21.40
CA ALA A 222 -34.16 -13.48 21.98
C ALA A 222 -35.13 -14.40 22.71
N THR A 223 -35.08 -15.68 22.37
CA THR A 223 -35.89 -16.75 22.96
C THR A 223 -35.10 -17.54 24.01
N ALA A 224 -33.77 -17.55 23.94
CA ALA A 224 -32.91 -18.20 24.92
C ALA A 224 -31.78 -17.28 25.43
N ALA A 225 -31.31 -17.52 26.65
CA ALA A 225 -30.30 -16.67 27.31
C ALA A 225 -28.96 -16.63 26.54
N GLY A 226 -28.56 -17.75 25.92
CA GLY A 226 -27.32 -17.83 25.13
C GLY A 226 -27.36 -17.04 23.81
N GLU A 227 -28.54 -16.70 23.28
CA GLU A 227 -28.66 -15.97 22.01
C GLU A 227 -28.24 -14.50 22.12
N LEU A 228 -28.31 -13.92 23.32
CA LEU A 228 -28.02 -12.50 23.56
C LEU A 228 -26.58 -12.16 23.21
N ALA A 229 -25.63 -12.98 23.66
CA ALA A 229 -24.21 -12.80 23.36
C ALA A 229 -23.96 -12.93 21.85
N TRP A 230 -24.58 -13.91 21.20
CA TRP A 230 -24.50 -14.06 19.74
C TRP A 230 -25.04 -12.84 19.01
N PHE A 231 -26.21 -12.31 19.38
CA PHE A 231 -26.77 -11.14 18.70
C PHE A 231 -25.89 -9.89 18.81
N LEU A 232 -25.29 -9.66 19.99
CA LEU A 232 -24.39 -8.53 20.21
C LEU A 232 -23.06 -8.70 19.45
N VAL A 233 -22.40 -9.84 19.60
CA VAL A 233 -21.09 -10.04 18.98
C VAL A 233 -21.22 -10.19 17.46
N TYR A 234 -22.13 -11.06 17.00
CA TYR A 234 -22.34 -11.29 15.57
C TYR A 234 -22.81 -10.02 14.87
N GLY A 235 -23.81 -9.31 15.42
CA GLY A 235 -24.38 -8.16 14.73
C GLY A 235 -23.38 -7.02 14.55
N LEU A 236 -22.53 -6.78 15.54
CA LEU A 236 -21.45 -5.80 15.45
C LEU A 236 -20.34 -6.25 14.48
N ALA A 237 -19.89 -7.50 14.62
CA ALA A 237 -18.85 -8.07 13.76
C ALA A 237 -19.29 -8.09 12.28
N ALA A 238 -20.52 -8.53 11.99
CA ALA A 238 -21.07 -8.55 10.65
C ALA A 238 -21.26 -7.15 10.06
N PHE A 239 -21.64 -6.16 10.89
CA PHE A 239 -21.71 -4.77 10.45
C PHE A 239 -20.34 -4.25 10.01
N PHE A 240 -19.33 -4.33 10.89
CA PHE A 240 -18.00 -3.81 10.58
C PHE A 240 -17.34 -4.57 9.44
N TYR A 241 -17.41 -5.90 9.42
CA TYR A 241 -16.87 -6.70 8.33
C TYR A 241 -17.48 -6.29 6.98
N ARG A 242 -18.81 -6.16 6.91
CA ARG A 242 -19.49 -5.71 5.69
C ARG A 242 -19.08 -4.29 5.28
N MET A 243 -18.89 -3.38 6.23
CA MET A 243 -18.42 -2.02 5.92
C MET A 243 -16.99 -2.05 5.38
N THR A 244 -16.10 -2.80 6.03
CA THR A 244 -14.69 -2.93 5.62
C THR A 244 -14.58 -3.51 4.22
N ILE A 245 -15.25 -4.62 3.93
CA ILE A 245 -15.23 -5.24 2.59
C ILE A 245 -15.80 -4.29 1.54
N LEU A 246 -16.88 -3.60 1.85
CA LEU A 246 -17.46 -2.64 0.93
C LEU A 246 -16.50 -1.48 0.62
N VAL A 247 -15.91 -0.87 1.65
CA VAL A 247 -14.93 0.22 1.48
C VAL A 247 -13.72 -0.29 0.71
N ALA A 248 -13.22 -1.49 1.01
CA ALA A 248 -12.11 -2.11 0.28
C ALA A 248 -12.44 -2.31 -1.20
N ILE A 249 -13.61 -2.87 -1.54
CA ILE A 249 -14.05 -3.06 -2.92
C ILE A 249 -14.22 -1.70 -3.63
N VAL A 250 -14.81 -0.70 -2.97
CA VAL A 250 -14.99 0.65 -3.55
C VAL A 250 -13.64 1.32 -3.80
N LEU A 251 -12.69 1.24 -2.87
CA LEU A 251 -11.36 1.82 -3.03
C LEU A 251 -10.55 1.09 -4.11
N PHE A 252 -10.53 -0.24 -4.09
CA PHE A 252 -9.90 -1.06 -5.12
C PHE A 252 -10.48 -0.76 -6.50
N LEU A 253 -11.80 -0.69 -6.60
CA LEU A 253 -12.45 -0.41 -7.87
C LEU A 253 -12.27 1.04 -8.30
N ALA A 254 -12.20 1.99 -7.38
CA ALA A 254 -11.87 3.38 -7.70
C ALA A 254 -10.43 3.54 -8.17
N GLU A 255 -9.51 2.70 -7.69
CA GLU A 255 -8.11 2.66 -8.12
C GLU A 255 -7.95 2.17 -9.56
N HIS A 256 -8.67 1.11 -9.96
CA HIS A 256 -8.57 0.57 -11.33
C HIS A 256 -9.59 1.15 -12.31
N TYR A 257 -10.79 1.50 -11.84
CA TYR A 257 -11.94 1.96 -12.63
C TYR A 257 -12.71 3.07 -11.91
N LEU A 258 -12.14 4.29 -11.88
CA LEU A 258 -12.65 5.45 -11.11
C LEU A 258 -14.17 5.64 -11.20
N PHE A 259 -14.74 5.62 -12.41
CA PHE A 259 -16.19 5.80 -12.60
C PHE A 259 -17.02 4.73 -11.90
N LEU A 260 -16.60 3.47 -11.97
CA LEU A 260 -17.33 2.36 -11.35
C LEU A 260 -17.19 2.39 -9.83
N GLY A 261 -15.99 2.72 -9.33
CA GLY A 261 -15.75 2.95 -7.91
C GLY A 261 -16.61 4.07 -7.32
N VAL A 262 -16.66 5.24 -7.98
CA VAL A 262 -17.49 6.39 -7.54
C VAL A 262 -18.99 6.06 -7.61
N ALA A 263 -19.44 5.38 -8.66
CA ALA A 263 -20.84 4.97 -8.80
C ALA A 263 -21.25 3.99 -7.70
N LEU A 264 -20.45 2.94 -7.46
CA LEU A 264 -20.68 1.95 -6.41
C LEU A 264 -20.62 2.57 -5.01
N GLY A 265 -19.64 3.47 -4.77
CA GLY A 265 -19.49 4.20 -3.52
C GLY A 265 -20.69 5.10 -3.22
N SER A 266 -21.15 5.87 -4.21
CA SER A 266 -22.32 6.75 -4.08
C SER A 266 -23.61 5.96 -3.82
N TRP A 267 -23.82 4.88 -4.58
CA TRP A 267 -24.93 3.95 -4.37
C TRP A 267 -24.91 3.35 -2.96
N SER A 268 -23.72 2.97 -2.49
CA SER A 268 -23.51 2.38 -1.17
C SER A 268 -23.81 3.35 -0.04
N ILE A 269 -23.33 4.59 -0.13
CA ILE A 269 -23.66 5.67 0.82
C ILE A 269 -25.17 5.89 0.86
N PHE A 270 -25.81 5.95 -0.31
CA PHE A 270 -27.25 6.11 -0.39
C PHE A 270 -28.01 4.97 0.31
N MET A 271 -27.64 3.71 0.02
CA MET A 271 -28.33 2.54 0.56
C MET A 271 -28.06 2.28 2.04
N GLN A 272 -26.88 2.65 2.56
CA GLN A 272 -26.43 2.26 3.90
C GLN A 272 -26.48 3.39 4.92
N ILE A 273 -26.46 4.64 4.46
CA ILE A 273 -26.52 5.83 5.32
C ILE A 273 -27.83 6.58 5.08
N LEU A 274 -28.05 7.08 3.86
CA LEU A 274 -29.18 7.97 3.59
C LEU A 274 -30.54 7.28 3.72
N MET A 275 -30.69 6.08 3.16
CA MET A 275 -31.95 5.32 3.20
C MET A 275 -32.31 4.86 4.63
N PRO A 276 -31.40 4.28 5.45
CA PRO A 276 -31.70 3.95 6.84
C PRO A 276 -31.97 5.19 7.70
N LEU A 277 -31.25 6.29 7.48
CA LEU A 277 -31.50 7.56 8.17
C LEU A 277 -32.90 8.10 7.84
N PHE A 278 -33.29 8.10 6.57
CA PHE A 278 -34.63 8.48 6.15
C PHE A 278 -35.70 7.59 6.79
N ARG A 279 -35.50 6.27 6.84
CA ARG A 279 -36.42 5.34 7.52
C ARG A 279 -36.48 5.60 9.02
N ALA A 280 -35.37 5.90 9.67
CA ALA A 280 -35.30 6.21 11.09
C ALA A 280 -36.04 7.52 11.42
N VAL A 281 -35.81 8.59 10.63
CA VAL A 281 -36.55 9.86 10.75
C VAL A 281 -38.04 9.64 10.52
N ARG A 282 -38.42 8.92 9.46
CA ARG A 282 -39.83 8.59 9.18
C ARG A 282 -40.44 7.78 10.32
N TYR A 283 -39.72 6.82 10.90
CA TYR A 283 -40.18 6.05 12.05
C TYR A 283 -40.39 6.94 13.29
N LEU A 284 -39.48 7.86 13.58
CA LEU A 284 -39.61 8.81 14.70
C LEU A 284 -40.82 9.76 14.51
N VAL A 285 -41.04 10.25 13.29
CA VAL A 285 -42.10 11.23 12.99
C VAL A 285 -43.47 10.58 12.81
N THR A 286 -43.56 9.42 12.15
CA THR A 286 -44.85 8.81 11.74
C THR A 286 -45.14 7.47 12.41
N GLY A 287 -44.22 6.93 13.21
CA GLY A 287 -44.37 5.63 13.85
C GLY A 287 -45.54 5.60 14.85
N PRO A 288 -46.53 4.70 14.69
CA PRO A 288 -47.63 4.55 15.64
C PRO A 288 -47.16 3.94 16.97
N ALA A 289 -46.10 3.13 16.94
CA ALA A 289 -45.48 2.51 18.13
C ALA A 289 -44.88 3.53 19.12
N LEU A 290 -44.72 4.80 18.71
CA LEU A 290 -44.17 5.89 19.52
C LEU A 290 -45.25 6.83 20.07
N ALA A 291 -46.53 6.51 19.88
CA ALA A 291 -47.63 7.30 20.44
C ALA A 291 -47.46 7.46 21.96
N GLY A 292 -47.46 8.71 22.45
CA GLY A 292 -47.26 9.05 23.87
C GLY A 292 -45.79 9.21 24.33
N ARG A 293 -44.79 8.68 23.62
CA ARG A 293 -43.35 8.87 23.94
C ARG A 293 -42.53 9.53 22.82
N ARG A 294 -43.19 10.05 21.77
CA ARG A 294 -42.54 10.63 20.57
C ARG A 294 -41.56 11.76 20.88
N ILE A 295 -41.92 12.70 21.76
CA ILE A 295 -41.04 13.83 22.14
C ILE A 295 -39.76 13.32 22.80
N ARG A 296 -39.86 12.34 23.71
CA ARG A 296 -38.69 11.72 24.35
C ARG A 296 -37.81 10.99 23.32
N ALA A 297 -38.42 10.23 22.41
CA ALA A 297 -37.68 9.51 21.38
C ALA A 297 -36.97 10.45 20.41
N SER A 298 -37.63 11.51 19.94
CA SER A 298 -37.02 12.49 19.04
C SER A 298 -35.92 13.30 19.71
N THR A 299 -36.14 13.78 20.94
CA THR A 299 -35.13 14.54 21.70
C THR A 299 -33.89 13.72 22.00
N LEU A 300 -34.03 12.48 22.49
CA LEU A 300 -32.88 11.61 22.76
C LEU A 300 -32.16 11.19 21.47
N SER A 301 -32.88 10.88 20.39
CA SER A 301 -32.25 10.62 19.09
C SER A 301 -31.49 11.83 18.56
N SER A 302 -32.09 13.02 18.59
CA SER A 302 -31.44 14.26 18.16
C SER A 302 -30.24 14.61 19.04
N LEU A 303 -30.31 14.39 20.36
CA LEU A 303 -29.19 14.60 21.28
C LEU A 303 -28.05 13.61 20.99
N CYS A 304 -28.35 12.32 20.80
CA CYS A 304 -27.34 11.34 20.42
C CYS A 304 -26.65 11.72 19.11
N VAL A 305 -27.42 12.10 18.09
CA VAL A 305 -26.86 12.57 16.82
C VAL A 305 -26.03 13.83 17.01
N ALA A 306 -26.49 14.79 17.82
CA ALA A 306 -25.75 16.01 18.11
C ALA A 306 -24.43 15.73 18.84
N VAL A 307 -24.41 14.83 19.82
CA VAL A 307 -23.20 14.42 20.56
C VAL A 307 -22.21 13.72 19.64
N VAL A 308 -22.68 12.77 18.80
CA VAL A 308 -21.81 12.08 17.84
C VAL A 308 -21.26 13.05 16.80
N SER A 309 -22.10 13.92 16.24
CA SER A 309 -21.67 14.97 15.30
C SER A 309 -20.70 15.95 15.95
N ALA A 310 -20.94 16.36 17.21
CA ALA A 310 -20.04 17.24 17.93
C ALA A 310 -18.68 16.55 18.22
N ALA A 311 -18.69 15.27 18.58
CA ALA A 311 -17.46 14.49 18.71
C ALA A 311 -16.70 14.43 17.38
N LEU A 312 -17.37 14.17 16.25
CA LEU A 312 -16.70 14.10 14.94
C LEU A 312 -16.21 15.46 14.42
N LEU A 313 -16.95 16.54 14.69
CA LEU A 313 -16.65 17.88 14.17
C LEU A 313 -15.70 18.68 15.05
N PHE A 314 -15.67 18.43 16.37
CA PHE A 314 -14.93 19.26 17.31
C PHE A 314 -13.88 18.50 18.12
N PHE A 315 -13.93 17.16 18.21
CA PHE A 315 -12.93 16.43 18.99
C PHE A 315 -11.58 16.46 18.23
N PRO A 316 -10.56 17.12 18.78
CA PRO A 316 -9.28 17.28 18.10
C PRO A 316 -8.52 15.97 18.18
N VAL A 317 -8.19 15.40 17.01
CA VAL A 317 -7.34 14.21 16.92
C VAL A 317 -5.97 14.65 16.40
N ALA A 318 -4.90 14.08 16.95
CA ALA A 318 -3.54 14.39 16.53
C ALA A 318 -3.37 14.13 15.03
N LEU A 319 -2.81 15.10 14.31
CA LEU A 319 -2.48 15.00 12.90
C LEU A 319 -0.98 14.80 12.77
N THR A 320 -0.57 13.61 12.32
CA THR A 320 0.83 13.24 12.20
C THR A 320 1.14 12.68 10.82
N THR A 321 2.23 13.10 10.20
CA THR A 321 2.80 12.43 9.02
C THR A 321 3.98 11.58 9.46
N SER A 322 3.97 10.30 9.07
CA SER A 322 5.09 9.39 9.34
C SER A 322 5.89 9.18 8.06
N ALA A 323 7.21 9.22 8.17
CA ALA A 323 8.12 9.03 7.06
C ALA A 323 9.36 8.24 7.49
N GLU A 324 10.08 7.68 6.52
CA GLU A 324 11.34 6.98 6.75
C GLU A 324 12.50 7.80 6.20
N GLY A 325 13.62 7.75 6.92
CA GLY A 325 14.85 8.43 6.56
C GLY A 325 16.07 7.58 6.83
N ILE A 326 17.21 8.10 6.42
CA ILE A 326 18.51 7.52 6.71
C ILE A 326 19.40 8.54 7.40
N VAL A 327 20.24 8.08 8.32
CA VAL A 327 21.35 8.88 8.83
C VAL A 327 22.26 9.19 7.65
N TRP A 328 22.51 10.47 7.44
CA TRP A 328 23.23 11.01 6.32
C TRP A 328 24.26 12.04 6.81
N VAL A 329 25.23 12.33 5.95
CA VAL A 329 26.24 13.36 6.19
C VAL A 329 25.84 14.64 5.49
N SER A 330 26.15 15.80 6.09
CA SER A 330 25.93 17.09 5.44
C SER A 330 26.70 17.20 4.12
N GLU A 331 26.24 18.04 3.19
CA GLU A 331 26.96 18.25 1.92
C GLU A 331 28.37 18.85 2.14
N GLN A 332 28.56 19.62 3.21
CA GLN A 332 29.86 20.20 3.61
C GLN A 332 30.86 19.13 4.09
N ALA A 333 30.38 17.93 4.42
CA ALA A 333 31.21 16.79 4.76
C ALA A 333 31.73 16.06 3.52
N ARG A 334 31.38 16.46 2.29
CA ARG A 334 31.83 15.80 1.06
C ARG A 334 33.02 16.54 0.45
N LEU A 335 34.04 15.77 0.07
CA LEU A 335 35.19 16.27 -0.69
C LEU A 335 34.92 16.06 -2.17
N TYR A 336 34.91 17.16 -2.93
CA TYR A 336 34.71 17.13 -4.38
C TYR A 336 36.02 17.45 -5.11
N ALA A 337 36.17 16.90 -6.31
CA ALA A 337 37.24 17.31 -7.22
C ALA A 337 36.95 18.73 -7.75
N GLY A 338 37.88 19.66 -7.51
CA GLY A 338 37.73 21.06 -7.96
C GLY A 338 37.94 21.25 -9.46
N THR A 339 38.73 20.37 -10.09
CA THR A 339 39.01 20.32 -11.54
C THR A 339 39.30 18.86 -11.93
N ASP A 340 39.16 18.55 -13.23
CA ASP A 340 39.53 17.25 -13.80
C ASP A 340 41.00 16.90 -13.53
N GLY A 341 41.29 15.66 -13.14
CA GLY A 341 42.66 15.21 -12.93
C GLY A 341 42.80 13.83 -12.31
N PHE A 342 44.04 13.36 -12.21
CA PHE A 342 44.39 12.09 -11.58
C PHE A 342 44.89 12.32 -10.15
N VAL A 343 44.45 11.52 -9.19
CA VAL A 343 44.98 11.59 -7.82
C VAL A 343 46.44 11.16 -7.83
N SER A 344 47.33 12.07 -7.44
CA SER A 344 48.79 11.85 -7.43
C SER A 344 49.31 11.43 -6.06
N GLU A 345 48.76 12.01 -4.99
CA GLU A 345 49.26 11.85 -3.62
C GLU A 345 48.13 12.06 -2.62
N LEU A 346 48.10 11.22 -1.57
CA LEU A 346 47.27 11.42 -0.39
C LEU A 346 48.10 12.12 0.68
N LEU A 347 47.66 13.31 1.11
CA LEU A 347 48.37 14.11 2.12
C LEU A 347 47.95 13.74 3.55
N VAL A 348 46.76 13.17 3.71
CA VAL A 348 46.16 12.74 4.97
C VAL A 348 45.75 11.27 4.87
N GLN A 349 45.98 10.49 5.93
CA GLN A 349 45.59 9.08 5.96
C GLN A 349 44.09 8.93 6.30
N PRO A 350 43.37 7.98 5.68
CA PRO A 350 41.99 7.69 6.07
C PRO A 350 41.89 7.32 7.56
N GLY A 351 40.92 7.90 8.27
CA GLY A 351 40.71 7.74 9.71
C GLY A 351 41.35 8.83 10.56
N GLU A 352 42.14 9.73 9.97
CA GLU A 352 42.74 10.86 10.68
C GLU A 352 41.74 12.01 10.87
N ARG A 353 41.89 12.74 11.98
CA ARG A 353 41.07 13.92 12.28
C ARG A 353 41.73 15.17 11.69
N ILE A 354 40.99 15.92 10.88
CA ILE A 354 41.46 17.12 10.20
C ILE A 354 40.58 18.33 10.53
N ASP A 355 41.17 19.51 10.46
CA ASP A 355 40.46 20.79 10.60
C ASP A 355 40.03 21.34 9.24
N ALA A 356 39.09 22.29 9.27
CA ALA A 356 38.67 23.01 8.07
C ALA A 356 39.86 23.74 7.41
N GLY A 357 39.95 23.68 6.09
CA GLY A 357 41.03 24.23 5.27
C GLY A 357 42.23 23.29 5.07
N THR A 358 42.27 22.14 5.77
CA THR A 358 43.40 21.19 5.66
C THR A 358 43.43 20.55 4.27
N PRO A 359 44.57 20.57 3.55
CA PRO A 359 44.75 19.84 2.30
C PRO A 359 44.71 18.33 2.53
N VAL A 360 43.83 17.62 1.81
CA VAL A 360 43.58 16.19 2.01
C VAL A 360 44.33 15.35 0.97
N LEU A 361 44.29 15.78 -0.29
CA LEU A 361 44.93 15.08 -1.40
C LEU A 361 45.34 16.04 -2.51
N ARG A 362 46.28 15.59 -3.33
CA ARG A 362 46.78 16.33 -4.49
C ARG A 362 46.43 15.60 -5.77
N MET A 363 45.75 16.30 -6.67
CA MET A 363 45.48 15.86 -8.04
C MET A 363 46.53 16.42 -9.00
N ARG A 364 46.65 15.78 -10.16
CA ARG A 364 47.53 16.19 -11.25
C ARG A 364 46.77 16.16 -12.58
N ALA A 365 46.87 17.26 -13.32
CA ALA A 365 46.27 17.44 -14.64
C ALA A 365 47.35 17.86 -15.64
N THR A 366 47.85 16.91 -16.42
CA THR A 366 48.98 17.13 -17.35
C THR A 366 48.63 18.09 -18.48
N ASP A 367 47.38 18.06 -18.92
CA ASP A 367 46.79 18.99 -19.87
C ASP A 367 46.77 20.43 -19.32
N LEU A 368 46.34 20.62 -18.06
CA LEU A 368 46.34 21.94 -17.42
C LEU A 368 47.76 22.49 -17.21
N GLU A 369 48.70 21.65 -16.76
CA GLU A 369 50.13 21.99 -16.66
C GLU A 369 50.69 22.44 -18.02
N THR A 370 50.32 21.75 -19.10
CA THR A 370 50.77 22.07 -20.46
C THR A 370 50.13 23.37 -20.95
N ARG A 371 48.84 23.57 -20.70
CA ARG A 371 48.12 24.80 -21.06
C ARG A 371 48.73 26.03 -20.38
N ILE A 372 49.07 25.94 -19.10
CA ILE A 372 49.76 27.02 -18.38
C ILE A 372 51.10 27.36 -19.04
N LYS A 373 51.89 26.35 -19.44
CA LYS A 373 53.18 26.58 -20.12
C LYS A 373 53.00 27.25 -21.49
N VAL A 374 52.01 26.83 -22.26
CA VAL A 374 51.70 27.43 -23.57
C VAL A 374 51.27 28.89 -23.41
N LEU A 375 50.37 29.19 -22.45
CA LEU A 375 49.92 30.56 -22.16
C LEU A 375 51.06 31.44 -21.68
N GLN A 376 51.96 30.93 -20.83
CA GLN A 376 53.16 31.65 -20.41
C GLN A 376 54.10 31.97 -21.57
N ALA A 377 54.31 31.01 -22.48
CA ALA A 377 55.12 31.23 -23.68
C ALA A 377 54.46 32.27 -24.61
N ARG A 378 53.14 32.21 -24.80
CA ARG A 378 52.38 33.17 -25.60
C ARG A 378 52.41 34.57 -25.01
N ARG A 379 52.24 34.70 -23.69
CA ARG A 379 52.38 35.99 -22.99
C ARG A 379 53.76 36.59 -23.25
N ARG A 380 54.82 35.79 -23.14
CA ARG A 380 56.20 36.23 -23.40
C ARG A 380 56.43 36.65 -24.86
N GLU A 381 55.85 35.94 -25.82
CA GLU A 381 55.89 36.33 -27.24
C GLU A 381 55.23 37.71 -27.45
N LEU A 382 54.04 37.92 -26.87
CA LEU A 382 53.29 39.17 -26.99
C LEU A 382 53.99 40.32 -26.26
N GLU A 383 54.60 40.08 -25.10
CA GLU A 383 55.43 41.05 -24.37
C GLU A 383 56.60 41.55 -25.25
N ILE A 384 57.31 40.61 -25.90
CA ILE A 384 58.43 40.94 -26.80
C ILE A 384 57.94 41.70 -28.03
N ARG A 385 56.85 41.26 -28.67
CA ARG A 385 56.27 41.92 -29.86
C ARG A 385 55.73 43.32 -29.53
N SER A 386 55.12 43.48 -28.36
CA SER A 386 54.66 44.79 -27.86
C SER A 386 55.83 45.75 -27.67
N ALA A 387 56.96 45.26 -27.15
CA ALA A 387 58.16 46.08 -26.98
C ALA A 387 58.77 46.55 -28.30
N SER A 388 58.73 45.73 -29.37
CA SER A 388 59.23 46.12 -30.69
C SER A 388 58.30 47.09 -31.45
N GLU A 389 56.96 46.90 -31.35
CA GLU A 389 55.97 47.67 -32.13
C GLU A 389 55.58 49.01 -31.49
N ARG A 390 55.95 49.25 -30.22
CA ARG A 390 55.71 50.52 -29.52
C ARG A 390 56.32 51.74 -30.21
N LEU A 391 57.33 51.54 -31.08
CA LEU A 391 58.06 52.62 -31.77
C LEU A 391 57.58 52.84 -33.22
N SER A 392 56.85 51.90 -33.82
CA SER A 392 56.49 51.88 -35.25
C SER A 392 55.02 52.22 -35.52
N ASN A 393 54.07 51.67 -34.75
CA ASN A 393 52.64 51.80 -35.09
C ASN A 393 51.71 51.73 -33.85
N ARG A 394 51.00 52.84 -33.58
CA ARG A 394 50.06 52.96 -32.44
C ARG A 394 48.87 51.98 -32.53
N VAL A 395 48.38 51.67 -33.73
CA VAL A 395 47.21 50.79 -33.91
C VAL A 395 47.59 49.33 -33.62
N SER A 396 48.73 48.87 -34.15
CA SER A 396 49.25 47.52 -33.88
C SER A 396 49.59 47.34 -32.39
N SER A 397 50.12 48.38 -31.73
CA SER A 397 50.38 48.34 -30.29
C SER A 397 49.11 48.21 -29.44
N ALA A 398 47.98 48.78 -29.88
CA ALA A 398 46.70 48.63 -29.18
C ALA A 398 46.16 47.20 -29.27
N ILE A 399 46.18 46.61 -30.47
CA ILE A 399 45.75 45.22 -30.71
C ILE A 399 46.58 44.22 -29.88
N ILE A 400 47.90 44.39 -29.85
CA ILE A 400 48.78 43.52 -29.04
C ILE A 400 48.50 43.70 -27.54
N SER A 401 48.14 44.90 -27.10
CA SER A 401 47.79 45.14 -25.69
C SER A 401 46.49 44.41 -25.31
N ASP A 402 45.49 44.42 -26.19
CA ASP A 402 44.24 43.69 -25.98
C ASP A 402 44.46 42.16 -25.99
N GLU A 403 45.30 41.64 -26.90
CA GLU A 403 45.70 40.22 -26.88
C GLU A 403 46.44 39.85 -25.59
N LEU A 404 47.32 40.74 -25.10
CA LEU A 404 48.08 40.50 -23.87
C LEU A 404 47.16 40.45 -22.65
N ILE A 405 46.18 41.35 -22.55
CA ILE A 405 45.14 41.32 -21.51
C ILE A 405 44.35 40.00 -21.56
N THR A 406 43.99 39.55 -22.77
CA THR A 406 43.25 38.29 -22.96
C THR A 406 44.06 37.09 -22.48
N VAL A 407 45.33 36.98 -22.90
CA VAL A 407 46.22 35.88 -22.49
C VAL A 407 46.53 35.92 -21.00
N GLU A 408 46.65 37.11 -20.40
CA GLU A 408 46.82 37.26 -18.95
C GLU A 408 45.60 36.77 -18.17
N SER A 409 44.40 37.10 -18.64
CA SER A 409 43.14 36.59 -18.06
C SER A 409 43.04 35.07 -18.15
N GLU A 410 43.32 34.48 -19.32
CA GLU A 410 43.34 33.03 -19.50
C GLU A 410 44.40 32.34 -18.62
N LEU A 411 45.59 32.95 -18.48
CA LEU A 411 46.64 32.44 -17.61
C LEU A 411 46.26 32.52 -16.13
N ALA A 412 45.59 33.60 -15.72
CA ALA A 412 45.07 33.75 -14.36
C ALA A 412 44.03 32.67 -14.04
N GLN A 413 43.07 32.46 -14.94
CA GLN A 413 42.05 31.41 -14.80
C GLN A 413 42.66 30.00 -14.75
N ALA A 414 43.64 29.70 -15.61
CA ALA A 414 44.31 28.41 -15.61
C ALA A 414 45.13 28.18 -14.33
N ARG A 415 45.72 29.23 -13.75
CA ARG A 415 46.42 29.15 -12.46
C ARG A 415 45.45 28.92 -11.30
N GLU A 416 44.31 29.62 -11.30
CA GLU A 416 43.25 29.42 -10.30
C GLU A 416 42.74 27.97 -10.33
N GLN A 417 42.48 27.42 -11.52
CA GLN A 417 42.13 26.00 -11.69
C GLN A 417 43.23 25.07 -11.13
N ALA A 418 44.51 25.40 -11.35
CA ALA A 418 45.62 24.60 -10.84
C ALA A 418 45.72 24.62 -9.30
N GLU A 419 45.29 25.70 -8.64
CA GLU A 419 45.18 25.73 -7.18
C GLU A 419 44.12 24.76 -6.66
N THR A 420 43.03 24.54 -7.42
CA THR A 420 41.97 23.57 -7.06
C THR A 420 42.39 22.10 -7.20
N LEU A 421 43.54 21.82 -7.82
CA LEU A 421 44.13 20.47 -7.82
C LEU A 421 44.56 20.03 -6.41
N LEU A 422 44.75 20.99 -5.49
CA LEU A 422 44.93 20.69 -4.08
C LEU A 422 43.56 20.70 -3.38
N VAL A 423 42.99 19.51 -3.21
CA VAL A 423 41.67 19.35 -2.59
C VAL A 423 41.80 19.56 -1.08
N LYS A 424 41.07 20.54 -0.56
CA LYS A 424 41.02 20.90 0.87
C LYS A 424 39.68 20.52 1.46
N SER A 425 39.66 20.23 2.76
CA SER A 425 38.41 20.03 3.50
C SER A 425 37.73 21.36 3.83
N GLU A 426 36.43 21.49 3.59
CA GLU A 426 35.65 22.66 4.04
C GLU A 426 35.24 22.55 5.51
N ALA A 427 35.19 21.33 6.06
CA ALA A 427 34.77 21.03 7.42
C ALA A 427 35.87 20.34 8.24
N GLY A 428 35.77 20.46 9.57
CA GLY A 428 36.61 19.70 10.49
C GLY A 428 35.95 18.38 10.90
N GLY A 429 36.68 17.27 10.89
CA GLY A 429 36.13 15.94 11.16
C GLY A 429 37.12 14.81 10.90
N VAL A 430 36.62 13.57 10.87
CA VAL A 430 37.40 12.39 10.52
C VAL A 430 37.34 12.16 9.01
N PHE A 431 38.49 12.11 8.36
CA PHE A 431 38.58 11.83 6.93
C PHE A 431 38.27 10.36 6.64
N VAL A 432 37.24 10.10 5.84
CA VAL A 432 36.79 8.77 5.42
C VAL A 432 36.87 8.68 3.90
N LEU A 433 37.64 7.72 3.43
CA LEU A 433 37.88 7.51 2.01
C LEU A 433 37.42 6.11 1.57
N PRO A 434 36.32 6.00 0.81
CA PRO A 434 35.90 4.73 0.24
C PRO A 434 36.99 4.20 -0.71
N ASP A 435 37.30 2.90 -0.62
CA ASP A 435 38.28 2.24 -1.51
C ASP A 435 39.65 2.93 -1.59
N ALA A 436 40.18 3.39 -0.45
CA ALA A 436 41.46 4.10 -0.37
C ALA A 436 42.62 3.44 -1.14
N HIS A 437 42.61 2.11 -1.21
CA HIS A 437 43.63 1.30 -1.90
C HIS A 437 43.61 1.40 -3.44
N ARG A 438 42.54 1.95 -4.05
CA ARG A 438 42.40 2.11 -5.52
C ARG A 438 42.36 3.56 -5.99
N ILE A 439 42.57 4.51 -5.09
CA ILE A 439 42.35 5.92 -5.42
C ILE A 439 43.55 6.57 -6.11
N LEU A 440 44.78 6.15 -5.77
CA LEU A 440 46.00 6.65 -6.40
C LEU A 440 46.00 6.31 -7.89
N GLY A 441 46.21 7.33 -8.74
CA GLY A 441 46.16 7.20 -10.19
C GLY A 441 44.75 7.12 -10.77
N ARG A 442 43.67 7.23 -9.96
CA ARG A 442 42.30 7.30 -10.47
C ARG A 442 41.99 8.71 -10.99
N HIS A 443 41.32 8.76 -12.14
CA HIS A 443 40.81 9.99 -12.73
C HIS A 443 39.47 10.39 -12.07
N PHE A 444 39.35 11.67 -11.70
CA PHE A 444 38.10 12.29 -11.27
C PHE A 444 37.80 13.50 -12.15
N ARG A 445 36.52 13.72 -12.44
CA ARG A 445 36.02 14.92 -13.10
C ARG A 445 35.65 15.98 -12.07
N GLN A 446 35.65 17.24 -12.49
CA GLN A 446 35.16 18.36 -11.70
C GLN A 446 33.76 18.05 -11.15
N GLY A 447 33.60 18.16 -9.83
CA GLY A 447 32.36 17.86 -9.12
C GLY A 447 32.17 16.39 -8.73
N ASP A 448 33.07 15.48 -9.11
CA ASP A 448 32.99 14.10 -8.63
C ASP A 448 33.27 14.02 -7.12
N PRO A 449 32.50 13.24 -6.34
CA PRO A 449 32.77 13.01 -4.93
C PRO A 449 33.97 12.08 -4.77
N ILE A 450 34.98 12.54 -4.02
CA ILE A 450 36.20 11.78 -3.76
C ILE A 450 36.11 11.03 -2.42
N GLY A 451 35.63 11.70 -1.38
CA GLY A 451 35.57 11.15 -0.02
C GLY A 451 34.74 12.02 0.92
N TYR A 452 34.79 11.70 2.21
CA TYR A 452 33.98 12.36 3.24
C TYR A 452 34.84 12.82 4.41
N VAL A 453 34.43 13.89 5.10
CA VAL A 453 35.01 14.37 6.35
C VAL A 453 33.88 14.45 7.36
N ILE A 454 33.76 13.41 8.18
CA ILE A 454 32.62 13.21 9.05
C ILE A 454 32.89 13.84 10.41
N SER A 455 32.11 14.83 10.79
CA SER A 455 32.11 15.36 12.16
C SER A 455 31.07 14.61 13.00
N PRO A 456 31.38 14.20 14.25
CA PRO A 456 30.42 13.59 15.15
C PRO A 456 29.15 14.42 15.36
N GLY A 457 29.24 15.75 15.25
CA GLY A 457 28.11 16.66 15.39
C GLY A 457 27.49 17.19 14.10
N GLY A 458 27.88 16.64 12.93
CA GLY A 458 27.41 17.09 11.61
C GLY A 458 26.50 16.08 10.89
N MET A 459 25.98 15.09 11.62
CA MET A 459 25.06 14.11 11.06
C MET A 459 23.64 14.66 11.00
N MET A 460 22.90 14.23 9.99
CA MET A 460 21.52 14.62 9.74
C MET A 460 20.70 13.40 9.36
N VAL A 461 19.38 13.47 9.43
CA VAL A 461 18.51 12.45 8.84
C VAL A 461 17.95 12.97 7.53
N ARG A 462 18.26 12.29 6.44
CA ARG A 462 17.62 12.53 5.14
C ARG A 462 16.38 11.65 5.03
N THR A 463 15.22 12.28 5.20
CA THR A 463 13.90 11.66 5.16
C THR A 463 13.28 11.77 3.79
N VAL A 464 12.53 10.75 3.39
CA VAL A 464 11.79 10.71 2.15
C VAL A 464 10.30 10.76 2.47
N VAL A 465 9.63 11.80 1.99
CA VAL A 465 8.19 12.04 2.19
C VAL A 465 7.45 11.87 0.85
N PRO A 466 6.40 11.05 0.77
CA PRO A 466 5.56 10.91 -0.43
C PRO A 466 4.93 12.23 -0.87
N GLN A 467 4.62 12.34 -2.17
CA GLN A 467 3.96 13.52 -2.73
C GLN A 467 2.58 13.81 -2.10
N SER A 468 1.85 12.80 -1.60
CA SER A 468 0.56 12.99 -0.93
C SER A 468 0.68 13.79 0.37
N ASP A 469 1.81 13.66 1.07
CA ASP A 469 1.95 14.09 2.45
C ASP A 469 2.83 15.33 2.60
N ILE A 470 3.69 15.61 1.61
CA ILE A 470 4.60 16.77 1.63
C ILE A 470 3.88 18.11 1.82
N GLY A 471 2.61 18.21 1.39
CA GLY A 471 1.80 19.41 1.59
C GLY A 471 1.64 19.79 3.07
N LEU A 472 1.48 18.79 3.96
CA LEU A 472 1.36 19.02 5.41
C LEU A 472 2.70 19.41 6.02
N VAL A 473 3.77 18.72 5.61
CA VAL A 473 5.14 19.01 6.07
C VAL A 473 5.57 20.44 5.67
N ARG A 474 5.16 20.93 4.50
CA ARG A 474 5.44 22.31 4.05
C ARG A 474 4.63 23.37 4.79
N GLN A 475 3.36 23.10 5.04
CA GLN A 475 2.43 24.14 5.49
C GLN A 475 2.38 24.29 7.01
N LYS A 476 2.56 23.19 7.76
CA LYS A 476 2.30 23.20 9.19
C LYS A 476 3.06 22.10 9.92
N VAL A 477 4.27 22.36 10.38
CA VAL A 477 5.01 21.45 11.28
C VAL A 477 5.20 22.15 12.62
N GLU A 478 4.66 21.56 13.69
CA GLU A 478 4.82 22.04 15.07
C GLU A 478 6.02 21.37 15.75
N ARG A 479 6.20 20.07 15.52
CA ARG A 479 7.30 19.29 16.08
C ARG A 479 7.77 18.21 15.10
N VAL A 480 9.06 17.90 15.12
CA VAL A 480 9.62 16.74 14.41
C VAL A 480 10.30 15.84 15.41
N GLU A 481 9.93 14.57 15.37
CA GLU A 481 10.49 13.54 16.22
C GLU A 481 11.15 12.47 15.35
N VAL A 482 12.37 12.11 15.72
CA VAL A 482 13.19 11.12 15.03
C VAL A 482 13.49 9.98 15.99
N ARG A 483 13.36 8.74 15.51
CA ARG A 483 13.78 7.53 16.20
C ARG A 483 14.75 6.75 15.32
N LEU A 484 15.95 6.51 15.80
CA LEU A 484 16.94 5.73 15.07
C LEU A 484 16.60 4.24 15.18
N ALA A 485 16.87 3.45 14.13
CA ALA A 485 16.57 2.02 14.14
C ALA A 485 17.32 1.23 15.24
N GLU A 486 18.43 1.77 15.77
CA GLU A 486 19.18 1.17 16.88
C GLU A 486 18.59 1.48 18.27
N ARG A 487 17.75 2.51 18.37
CA ARG A 487 17.14 3.02 19.60
C ARG A 487 15.72 3.50 19.32
N LEU A 488 14.81 2.54 19.16
CA LEU A 488 13.39 2.83 18.91
C LEU A 488 12.66 3.34 20.16
N ASP A 489 13.26 3.18 21.33
CA ASP A 489 12.79 3.64 22.64
C ASP A 489 13.12 5.11 22.91
N GLU A 490 14.18 5.64 22.29
CA GLU A 490 14.61 7.04 22.44
C GLU A 490 13.97 7.91 21.35
N THR A 491 13.33 9.01 21.75
CA THR A 491 12.75 9.99 20.82
C THR A 491 13.60 11.24 20.79
N ILE A 492 14.12 11.58 19.62
CA ILE A 492 15.01 12.72 19.39
C ILE A 492 14.19 13.84 18.77
N GLU A 493 14.10 14.96 19.46
CA GLU A 493 13.50 16.17 18.88
C GLU A 493 14.44 16.76 17.84
N SER A 494 13.90 17.10 16.67
CA SER A 494 14.65 17.51 15.50
C SER A 494 14.00 18.70 14.81
N THR A 495 14.77 19.39 13.98
CA THR A 495 14.36 20.56 13.20
C THR A 495 14.59 20.28 11.72
N VAL A 496 13.75 20.87 10.87
CA VAL A 496 13.92 20.77 9.41
C VAL A 496 15.02 21.74 8.98
N LEU A 497 16.12 21.21 8.46
CA LEU A 497 17.24 22.00 7.93
C LEU A 497 16.99 22.44 6.49
N ARG A 498 16.53 21.51 5.66
CA ARG A 498 16.35 21.74 4.22
C ARG A 498 15.26 20.84 3.66
N GLU A 499 14.54 21.37 2.69
CA GLU A 499 13.64 20.59 1.86
C GLU A 499 14.03 20.73 0.39
N THR A 500 13.91 19.65 -0.37
CA THR A 500 14.07 19.70 -1.83
C THR A 500 12.81 20.30 -2.47
N PRO A 501 12.91 21.36 -3.30
CA PRO A 501 11.74 22.07 -3.82
C PRO A 501 10.94 21.23 -4.82
N ALA A 502 11.60 20.34 -5.56
CA ALA A 502 11.00 19.48 -6.58
C ALA A 502 11.01 18.01 -6.18
N GLY A 503 9.91 17.30 -6.47
CA GLY A 503 9.81 15.86 -6.24
C GLY A 503 10.68 15.08 -7.23
N THR A 504 11.42 14.11 -6.72
CA THR A 504 12.29 13.21 -7.48
C THR A 504 11.76 11.78 -7.40
N THR A 505 12.11 10.93 -8.35
CA THR A 505 11.90 9.47 -8.24
C THR A 505 13.14 8.75 -7.72
N ALA A 506 14.28 9.43 -7.60
CA ALA A 506 15.51 8.83 -7.11
C ALA A 506 15.53 8.80 -5.57
N LEU A 507 15.66 7.61 -4.99
CA LEU A 507 15.81 7.39 -3.57
C LEU A 507 17.28 7.57 -3.13
N PRO A 508 17.54 8.23 -1.99
CA PRO A 508 18.88 8.36 -1.43
C PRO A 508 19.56 7.02 -1.09
N SER A 509 18.76 6.02 -0.72
CA SER A 509 19.23 4.69 -0.34
C SER A 509 18.17 3.63 -0.64
N ARG A 510 18.62 2.44 -1.00
CA ARG A 510 17.76 1.24 -1.17
C ARG A 510 17.00 0.90 0.10
N ALA A 511 17.56 1.24 1.28
CA ALA A 511 16.95 0.95 2.58
C ALA A 511 15.57 1.62 2.79
N LEU A 512 15.25 2.65 2.01
CA LEU A 512 13.98 3.36 2.06
C LEU A 512 12.93 2.78 1.10
N GLY A 513 13.37 2.01 0.10
CA GLY A 513 12.50 1.35 -0.86
C GLY A 513 12.02 -0.01 -0.35
N ALA A 514 10.85 -0.45 -0.81
CA ALA A 514 10.26 -1.75 -0.48
C ALA A 514 11.22 -2.93 -0.78
N ALA A 515 12.03 -2.83 -1.83
CA ALA A 515 13.05 -3.83 -2.16
C ALA A 515 14.17 -3.95 -1.10
N GLY A 516 14.45 -2.87 -0.34
CA GLY A 516 15.39 -2.86 0.79
C GLY A 516 14.71 -2.93 2.16
N GLY A 517 13.41 -3.23 2.20
CA GLY A 517 12.62 -3.34 3.42
C GLY A 517 12.14 -2.01 4.02
N GLY A 518 12.11 -0.94 3.22
CA GLY A 518 11.48 0.34 3.58
C GLY A 518 10.04 0.48 3.07
N ALA A 519 9.38 1.59 3.38
CA ALA A 519 7.96 1.80 3.08
C ALA A 519 7.66 2.29 1.65
N ILE A 520 8.65 2.84 0.92
CA ILE A 520 8.40 3.46 -0.38
C ILE A 520 8.33 2.40 -1.48
N ALA A 521 7.21 2.37 -2.22
CA ALA A 521 7.07 1.50 -3.39
C ALA A 521 8.12 1.87 -4.46
N VAL A 522 8.79 0.88 -5.04
CA VAL A 522 9.84 1.06 -6.06
C VAL A 522 9.46 0.42 -7.37
N LYS A 523 9.89 1.03 -8.48
CA LYS A 523 9.72 0.43 -9.82
C LYS A 523 10.65 -0.77 -9.95
N GLN A 524 10.15 -1.86 -10.52
CA GLN A 524 10.99 -2.99 -10.92
C GLN A 524 11.81 -2.56 -12.14
N SER A 525 13.05 -2.12 -11.90
CA SER A 525 14.02 -1.70 -12.92
C SER A 525 15.40 -2.22 -12.53
N GLU A 526 16.33 -2.26 -13.49
CA GLU A 526 17.69 -2.82 -13.33
C GLU A 526 18.53 -2.12 -12.24
N ASP A 527 18.11 -0.94 -11.77
CA ASP A 527 18.79 -0.13 -10.74
C ASP A 527 18.77 -0.74 -9.32
N GLY A 528 18.10 -1.88 -9.13
CA GLY A 528 18.03 -2.59 -7.85
C GLY A 528 17.23 -1.84 -6.77
N GLY A 529 16.16 -1.15 -7.16
CA GLY A 529 15.20 -0.55 -6.22
C GLY A 529 15.55 0.86 -5.71
N LEU A 530 16.36 1.63 -6.44
CA LEU A 530 16.65 3.04 -6.14
C LEU A 530 15.64 4.02 -6.75
N THR A 531 14.72 3.54 -7.58
CA THR A 531 13.74 4.37 -8.29
C THR A 531 12.35 4.14 -7.69
N ALA A 532 11.79 5.15 -7.03
CA ALA A 532 10.46 5.14 -6.46
C ALA A 532 9.36 5.07 -7.56
N ALA A 533 8.26 4.40 -7.23
CA ALA A 533 7.09 4.28 -8.10
C ALA A 533 6.39 5.64 -8.28
N GLU A 534 6.39 6.47 -7.24
CA GLU A 534 5.85 7.81 -7.20
C GLU A 534 6.95 8.86 -6.95
N LYS A 535 6.60 10.15 -7.12
CA LYS A 535 7.53 11.23 -6.75
C LYS A 535 7.59 11.36 -5.24
N VAL A 536 8.80 11.53 -4.74
CA VAL A 536 9.10 11.73 -3.34
C VAL A 536 9.90 13.00 -3.13
N PHE A 537 9.79 13.58 -1.94
CA PHE A 537 10.49 14.78 -1.53
C PHE A 537 11.48 14.43 -0.43
N GLN A 538 12.69 14.98 -0.52
CA GLN A 538 13.73 14.76 0.49
C GLN A 538 13.72 15.92 1.47
N VAL A 539 13.61 15.59 2.76
CA VAL A 539 13.61 16.52 3.90
C VAL A 539 14.80 16.17 4.78
N ASP A 540 15.70 17.11 4.96
CA ASP A 540 16.90 16.96 5.77
C ASP A 540 16.64 17.51 7.18
N LEU A 541 16.95 16.70 8.19
CA LEU A 541 16.63 16.94 9.59
C LEU A 541 17.89 16.99 10.44
N GLU A 542 17.96 17.94 11.38
CA GLU A 542 19.12 18.09 12.28
C GLU A 542 19.14 17.00 13.35
N LEU A 543 20.30 16.43 13.62
CA LEU A 543 20.52 15.58 14.80
C LEU A 543 21.35 16.33 15.85
N PRO A 544 21.07 16.15 17.14
CA PRO A 544 21.86 16.75 18.21
C PRO A 544 23.32 16.33 18.14
N ALA A 545 24.25 17.28 18.30
CA ALA A 545 25.69 17.03 18.15
C ALA A 545 26.29 16.04 19.17
N ASN A 546 25.59 15.81 20.28
CA ASN A 546 26.02 14.92 21.36
C ASN A 546 25.63 13.46 21.14
N LEU A 547 24.94 13.16 20.03
CA LEU A 547 24.42 11.83 19.78
C LEU A 547 25.52 10.93 19.17
N HIS A 548 25.88 9.87 19.88
CA HIS A 548 26.74 8.82 19.32
C HIS A 548 25.91 7.91 18.40
N ILE A 549 26.15 8.02 17.09
CA ILE A 549 25.45 7.25 16.06
C ILE A 549 26.41 6.18 15.52
N SER A 550 25.91 4.95 15.37
CA SER A 550 26.75 3.79 14.98
C SER A 550 27.22 3.82 13.52
N GLY A 551 26.66 4.68 12.66
CA GLY A 551 27.16 4.90 11.30
C GLY A 551 26.18 5.56 10.32
N VAL A 552 26.70 5.96 9.17
CA VAL A 552 25.93 6.54 8.05
C VAL A 552 25.13 5.44 7.33
N GLY A 553 23.92 5.76 6.87
CA GLY A 553 23.05 4.86 6.11
C GLY A 553 22.09 4.03 6.96
N GLN A 554 22.15 4.17 8.29
CA GLN A 554 21.20 3.57 9.22
C GLN A 554 19.79 4.16 9.00
N ARG A 555 18.76 3.32 9.11
CA ARG A 555 17.36 3.79 9.05
C ARG A 555 16.97 4.62 10.27
N ALA A 556 16.11 5.60 10.03
CA ALA A 556 15.45 6.41 11.02
C ALA A 556 13.96 6.52 10.68
N HIS A 557 13.12 6.48 11.71
CA HIS A 557 11.69 6.73 11.60
C HIS A 557 11.42 8.15 12.05
N VAL A 558 10.70 8.90 11.21
CA VAL A 558 10.42 10.31 11.44
C VAL A 558 8.93 10.53 11.55
N ARG A 559 8.53 11.26 12.58
CA ARG A 559 7.16 11.70 12.79
C ARG A 559 7.12 13.22 12.78
N PHE A 560 6.38 13.77 11.82
CA PHE A 560 6.03 15.19 11.77
C PHE A 560 4.69 15.38 12.47
N GLU A 561 4.65 16.22 13.49
CA GLU A 561 3.42 16.58 14.19
C GLU A 561 2.90 17.92 13.65
N HIS A 562 1.64 17.93 13.23
CA HIS A 562 0.98 19.07 12.58
C HIS A 562 -0.08 19.72 13.50
N GLY A 563 -0.02 19.43 14.79
CA GLY A 563 -1.02 19.77 15.80
C GLY A 563 -2.23 18.83 15.77
N ALA A 564 -3.39 19.32 16.22
CA ALA A 564 -4.62 18.54 16.25
C ALA A 564 -5.69 19.14 15.32
N GLU A 565 -6.45 18.25 14.67
CA GLU A 565 -7.52 18.61 13.74
C GLU A 565 -8.69 17.63 13.86
N PRO A 566 -9.95 18.07 13.74
CA PRO A 566 -11.10 17.18 13.77
C PRO A 566 -11.07 16.12 12.66
N LEU A 567 -11.53 14.90 12.97
CA LEU A 567 -11.51 13.75 12.05
C LEU A 567 -12.19 14.04 10.70
N VAL A 568 -13.29 14.79 10.70
CA VAL A 568 -14.01 15.13 9.47
C VAL A 568 -13.14 15.94 8.52
N GLN A 569 -12.36 16.90 9.04
CA GLN A 569 -11.47 17.71 8.21
C GLN A 569 -10.29 16.89 7.70
N GLN A 570 -9.74 16.01 8.55
CA GLN A 570 -8.71 15.06 8.13
C GLN A 570 -9.21 14.17 6.98
N TRP A 571 -10.40 13.58 7.09
CA TRP A 571 -10.98 12.73 6.05
C TRP A 571 -11.31 13.47 4.76
N LEU A 572 -11.84 14.69 4.85
CA LEU A 572 -12.12 15.53 3.67
C LEU A 572 -10.82 15.89 2.92
N ARG A 573 -9.74 16.20 3.65
CA ARG A 573 -8.43 16.47 3.04
C ARG A 573 -7.89 15.24 2.33
N HIS A 574 -7.85 14.09 2.99
CA HIS A 574 -7.36 12.83 2.39
C HIS A 574 -8.21 12.44 1.17
N GLY A 575 -9.54 12.55 1.27
CA GLY A 575 -10.44 12.30 0.15
C GLY A 575 -10.19 13.23 -1.04
N ARG A 576 -9.96 14.53 -0.78
CA ARG A 576 -9.59 15.50 -1.82
C ARG A 576 -8.23 15.19 -2.44
N GLN A 577 -7.22 14.84 -1.63
CA GLN A 577 -5.89 14.49 -2.11
C GLN A 577 -5.92 13.24 -2.99
N LEU A 578 -6.65 12.20 -2.58
CA LEU A 578 -6.87 10.98 -3.36
C LEU A 578 -7.57 11.27 -4.69
N LEU A 579 -8.57 12.16 -4.69
CA LEU A 579 -9.29 12.51 -5.92
C LEU A 579 -8.41 13.36 -6.86
N LEU A 580 -7.65 14.32 -6.32
CA LEU A 580 -6.76 15.16 -7.11
C LEU A 580 -5.60 14.37 -7.70
N SER A 581 -4.98 13.46 -6.95
CA SER A 581 -3.87 12.64 -7.46
C SER A 581 -4.28 11.78 -8.65
N ARG A 582 -5.53 11.32 -8.70
CA ARG A 582 -6.08 10.52 -9.80
C ARG A 582 -6.59 11.35 -10.98
N LEU A 583 -7.00 12.60 -10.78
CA LEU A 583 -7.39 13.51 -11.87
C LEU A 583 -6.20 14.25 -12.50
N SER A 584 -5.04 14.31 -11.81
CA SER A 584 -3.82 14.95 -12.30
C SER A 584 -2.87 14.00 -13.04
N LEU A 585 -3.25 12.74 -13.21
CA LEU A 585 -2.67 11.77 -14.14
C LEU A 585 -3.41 11.86 -15.47
#